data_AF-A0A564XWV8-F1
#
_entry.id   AF-A0A564XWV8-F1
#
_cell.length_a   1.000
_cell.length_b   1.000
_cell.length_c   1.000
_cell.angle_alpha   90.00
_cell.angle_beta   90.00
_cell.angle_gamma   90.00
#
_symmetry.space_group_name_H-M   'P 1'
#
loop_
_entity.id
_entity.type
_entity.pdbx_description
1 polymer ?
#
loop_
_entity_poly.entity_id
_entity_poly.type
_entity_poly.pdbx_seq_one_letter_code
_entity_poly.pdbx_strand_id
1 'polypeptide(L)'
;ILSNHSAYEVITYEFVDTSNTICVIIEIPLNSLFYITKLNENISISFDETAMGSGSCDLRNGSFVNMPLQNGYIMHWHWLFDPEPFMEMFGQGFNTVGAEEYLLHGTYTLANLTVTNVATKEIFRANTTSHPGQKKKEPYQDTLIRAGNYYICQSGWNVTFYGEKYNATLVLESIKFQAFPDIGPANFSGYG
;
A
#
# COMPACT_ATOMS: atom_id res chain seq x y z
N ILE A 1 -5.91 30.49 -15.20
CA ILE A 1 -4.50 30.09 -14.93
C ILE A 1 -4.53 28.58 -14.81
N LEU A 2 -4.25 27.89 -15.90
CA LEU A 2 -4.15 26.43 -15.94
C LEU A 2 -2.87 26.07 -15.19
N SER A 3 -2.99 25.45 -14.03
CA SER A 3 -1.84 24.93 -13.32
C SER A 3 -1.24 23.79 -14.13
N ASN A 4 -0.09 24.05 -14.75
CA ASN A 4 0.86 23.01 -15.12
C ASN A 4 1.22 22.23 -13.84
N HIS A 5 0.44 21.20 -13.50
CA HIS A 5 0.99 20.07 -12.79
C HIS A 5 1.90 19.40 -13.81
N SER A 6 3.21 19.55 -13.63
CA SER A 6 4.17 18.64 -14.24
C SER A 6 3.66 17.23 -13.98
N ALA A 7 3.27 16.50 -15.03
CA ALA A 7 2.92 15.10 -14.90
C ALA A 7 4.20 14.41 -14.41
N TYR A 8 4.24 14.07 -13.12
CA TYR A 8 5.28 13.21 -12.59
C TYR A 8 5.19 11.90 -13.36
N GLU A 9 6.29 11.43 -13.94
CA GLU A 9 6.33 10.08 -14.48
C GLU A 9 6.08 9.10 -13.32
N VAL A 10 5.14 8.18 -13.52
CA VAL A 10 4.71 7.22 -12.50
C VAL A 10 4.97 5.80 -12.97
N ILE A 11 5.30 4.94 -12.01
CA ILE A 11 5.31 3.49 -12.14
C ILE A 11 3.96 3.00 -11.64
N THR A 12 3.24 2.28 -12.51
CA THR A 12 1.96 1.67 -12.19
C THR A 12 2.15 0.17 -11.99
N TYR A 13 1.78 -0.32 -10.82
CA TYR A 13 1.73 -1.75 -10.52
C TYR A 13 0.28 -2.21 -10.42
N GLU A 14 -0.09 -3.19 -11.24
CA GLU A 14 -1.41 -3.82 -11.24
C GLU A 14 -1.27 -5.29 -10.85
N PHE A 15 -2.06 -5.72 -9.88
CA PHE A 15 -2.09 -7.10 -9.40
C PHE A 15 -3.49 -7.64 -9.56
N VAL A 16 -3.57 -8.86 -10.10
CA VAL A 16 -4.83 -9.54 -10.39
C VAL A 16 -5.10 -10.65 -9.39
N ASP A 17 -6.37 -10.91 -9.13
CA ASP A 17 -6.83 -12.03 -8.34
C ASP A 17 -6.86 -13.33 -9.18
N THR A 18 -7.37 -14.42 -8.57
CA THR A 18 -7.52 -15.72 -9.24
C THR A 18 -8.54 -15.71 -10.39
N SER A 19 -9.41 -14.69 -10.46
CA SER A 19 -10.36 -14.47 -11.55
C SER A 19 -9.80 -13.60 -12.67
N ASN A 20 -8.52 -13.21 -12.58
CA ASN A 20 -7.85 -12.28 -13.49
C ASN A 20 -8.46 -10.86 -13.47
N THR A 21 -9.00 -10.45 -12.33
CA THR A 21 -9.52 -9.10 -12.09
C THR A 21 -8.49 -8.30 -11.29
N ILE A 22 -8.18 -7.07 -11.70
CA ILE A 22 -7.24 -6.21 -10.96
C ILE A 22 -7.84 -5.95 -9.57
N CYS A 23 -7.12 -6.32 -8.52
CA CYS A 23 -7.56 -6.26 -7.13
C CYS A 23 -6.69 -5.33 -6.27
N VAL A 24 -5.48 -5.01 -6.73
CA VAL A 24 -4.63 -3.97 -6.18
C VAL A 24 -4.01 -3.19 -7.32
N ILE A 25 -4.07 -1.86 -7.25
CA ILE A 25 -3.36 -0.95 -8.15
C ILE A 25 -2.61 0.09 -7.34
N ILE A 26 -1.36 0.36 -7.70
CA ILE A 26 -0.46 1.28 -7.01
C ILE A 26 0.24 2.16 -8.05
N GLU A 27 0.23 3.46 -7.83
CA GLU A 27 1.02 4.43 -8.58
C GLU A 27 2.02 5.11 -7.63
N ILE A 28 3.30 5.00 -7.98
CA ILE A 28 4.40 5.70 -7.31
C ILE A 28 5.20 6.52 -8.34
N PRO A 29 5.76 7.68 -7.96
CA PRO A 29 6.65 8.46 -8.81
C PRO A 29 7.91 7.68 -9.20
N LEU A 30 8.42 7.89 -10.40
CA LEU A 30 9.65 7.29 -10.91
C LEU A 30 10.88 7.60 -10.03
N ASN A 31 10.90 8.79 -9.44
CA ASN A 31 11.96 9.25 -8.54
C ASN A 31 11.82 8.73 -7.11
N SER A 32 10.90 7.79 -6.87
CA SER A 32 10.78 7.09 -5.59
C SER A 32 12.05 6.29 -5.29
N LEU A 33 12.55 6.41 -4.07
CA LEU A 33 13.85 5.86 -3.70
C LEU A 33 13.87 5.29 -2.29
N PHE A 34 14.53 4.16 -2.15
CA PHE A 34 14.83 3.53 -0.87
C PHE A 34 16.32 3.68 -0.59
N TYR A 35 16.69 4.37 0.49
CA TYR A 35 18.10 4.51 0.85
C TYR A 35 18.42 3.95 2.23
N ILE A 36 19.53 3.21 2.30
CA ILE A 36 20.07 2.65 3.54
C ILE A 36 21.13 3.63 4.07
N THR A 37 20.97 4.07 5.31
CA THR A 37 21.90 4.99 5.96
C THR A 37 22.96 4.18 6.70
N LYS A 38 24.19 4.11 6.17
CA LYS A 38 25.34 3.49 6.85
C LYS A 38 26.23 4.58 7.46
N LEU A 39 27.18 4.16 8.29
CA LEU A 39 28.12 5.06 8.98
C LEU A 39 28.96 5.92 8.03
N ASN A 40 29.32 5.39 6.85
CA ASN A 40 30.29 6.02 5.95
C ASN A 40 29.72 6.32 4.54
N GLU A 41 28.55 5.78 4.21
CA GLU A 41 27.94 5.92 2.89
C GLU A 41 26.42 5.70 2.97
N ASN A 42 25.69 6.38 2.08
CA ASN A 42 24.28 6.07 1.86
C ASN A 42 24.18 5.25 0.58
N ILE A 43 23.43 4.15 0.64
CA ILE A 43 23.13 3.34 -0.54
C ILE A 43 21.73 3.69 -1.00
N SER A 44 21.61 4.26 -2.21
CA SER A 44 20.32 4.50 -2.85
C SER A 44 19.93 3.31 -3.72
N ILE A 45 18.67 2.90 -3.63
CA ILE A 45 18.09 1.76 -4.34
C ILE A 45 16.78 2.24 -4.97
N SER A 46 16.70 2.20 -6.29
CA SER A 46 15.48 2.56 -7.04
C SER A 46 14.57 1.35 -7.23
N PHE A 47 13.32 1.61 -7.61
CA PHE A 47 12.42 0.57 -8.10
C PHE A 47 12.93 -0.01 -9.43
N ASP A 48 12.74 -1.31 -9.62
CA ASP A 48 13.05 -1.97 -10.89
C ASP A 48 11.80 -1.97 -11.76
N GLU A 49 11.68 -0.98 -12.63
CA GLU A 49 10.56 -0.79 -13.56
C GLU A 49 10.42 -1.92 -14.58
N THR A 50 11.50 -2.66 -14.85
CA THR A 50 11.51 -3.73 -15.83
C THR A 50 11.07 -5.07 -15.25
N ALA A 51 11.11 -5.20 -13.92
CA ALA A 51 10.77 -6.42 -13.23
C ALA A 51 9.28 -6.46 -12.88
N MET A 52 8.64 -7.59 -13.20
CA MET A 52 7.26 -7.83 -12.79
C MET A 52 7.19 -8.04 -11.26
N GLY A 53 6.26 -7.34 -10.62
CA GLY A 53 5.89 -7.61 -9.23
C GLY A 53 5.17 -8.95 -9.07
N SER A 54 4.99 -9.36 -7.82
CA SER A 54 4.10 -10.49 -7.48
C SER A 54 3.18 -10.08 -6.33
N GLY A 55 2.05 -10.74 -6.17
CA GLY A 55 1.11 -10.41 -5.11
C GLY A 55 0.01 -11.44 -4.98
N SER A 56 -0.84 -11.23 -3.99
CA SER A 56 -2.05 -12.01 -3.77
C SER A 56 -3.13 -11.09 -3.22
N CYS A 57 -4.37 -11.37 -3.60
CA CYS A 57 -5.55 -10.67 -3.09
C CYS A 57 -6.44 -11.67 -2.36
N ASP A 58 -6.68 -11.40 -1.08
CA ASP A 58 -7.47 -12.25 -0.21
C ASP A 58 -8.18 -11.38 0.83
N LEU A 59 -9.51 -11.50 0.91
CA LEU A 59 -10.32 -10.74 1.88
C LEU A 59 -10.06 -11.16 3.33
N ARG A 60 -9.78 -12.44 3.56
CA ARG A 60 -9.61 -13.02 4.90
C ARG A 60 -8.19 -12.88 5.42
N ASN A 61 -7.20 -13.12 4.57
CA ASN A 61 -5.78 -13.07 4.93
C ASN A 61 -5.12 -11.72 4.61
N GLY A 62 -5.86 -10.83 3.94
CA GLY A 62 -5.37 -9.56 3.44
C GLY A 62 -4.73 -9.68 2.06
N SER A 63 -4.59 -8.54 1.40
CA SER A 63 -3.96 -8.43 0.09
C SER A 63 -2.53 -7.94 0.26
N PHE A 64 -1.58 -8.56 -0.43
CA PHE A 64 -0.18 -8.13 -0.39
C PHE A 64 0.43 -8.05 -1.77
N VAL A 65 1.44 -7.21 -1.89
CA VAL A 65 2.25 -7.07 -3.10
C VAL A 65 3.74 -7.05 -2.76
N ASN A 66 4.52 -7.53 -3.71
CA ASN A 66 5.97 -7.56 -3.70
C ASN A 66 6.45 -6.78 -4.93
N MET A 67 6.96 -5.58 -4.71
CA MET A 67 7.51 -4.70 -5.74
C MET A 67 9.04 -4.85 -5.78
N PRO A 68 9.62 -5.28 -6.91
CA PRO A 68 11.06 -5.43 -7.04
C PRO A 68 11.76 -4.08 -6.96
N LEU A 69 12.85 -4.06 -6.21
CA LEU A 69 13.81 -2.98 -6.17
C LEU A 69 15.12 -3.46 -6.81
N GLN A 70 15.96 -2.52 -7.22
CA GLN A 70 17.31 -2.84 -7.70
C GLN A 70 18.14 -3.57 -6.63
N ASN A 71 19.25 -4.18 -7.04
CA ASN A 71 20.20 -4.86 -6.16
C ASN A 71 19.60 -6.04 -5.35
N GLY A 72 18.54 -6.66 -5.88
CA GLY A 72 17.93 -7.85 -5.28
C GLY A 72 17.14 -7.57 -4.00
N TYR A 73 16.65 -6.34 -3.83
CA TYR A 73 15.72 -6.00 -2.77
C TYR A 73 14.27 -6.16 -3.25
N ILE A 74 13.36 -6.49 -2.34
CA ILE A 74 11.92 -6.59 -2.61
C ILE A 74 11.18 -5.81 -1.53
N MET A 75 10.30 -4.91 -1.97
CA MET A 75 9.41 -4.17 -1.09
C MET A 75 8.07 -4.90 -0.97
N HIS A 76 7.69 -5.25 0.25
CA HIS A 76 6.45 -5.95 0.56
C HIS A 76 5.46 -5.04 1.27
N TRP A 77 4.28 -4.88 0.69
CA TRP A 77 3.15 -4.15 1.26
C TRP A 77 2.03 -5.14 1.54
N HIS A 78 1.42 -5.06 2.71
CA HIS A 78 0.32 -5.93 3.10
C HIS A 78 -0.78 -5.10 3.76
N TRP A 79 -1.98 -5.22 3.21
CA TRP A 79 -3.19 -4.61 3.74
C TRP A 79 -4.10 -5.66 4.32
N LEU A 80 -4.69 -5.34 5.48
CA LEU A 80 -5.75 -6.14 6.10
C LEU A 80 -7.09 -5.47 5.84
N PHE A 81 -8.09 -6.29 5.57
CA PHE A 81 -9.48 -5.86 5.45
C PHE A 81 -10.20 -6.10 6.77
N ASP A 82 -10.94 -5.10 7.23
CA ASP A 82 -11.78 -5.12 8.41
C ASP A 82 -13.24 -4.89 7.97
N PRO A 83 -14.10 -5.93 8.01
CA PRO A 83 -15.50 -5.80 7.60
C PRO A 83 -16.27 -4.90 8.58
N GLU A 84 -17.27 -4.17 8.09
CA GLU A 84 -18.14 -3.41 9.00
C GLU A 84 -18.91 -4.36 9.94
N PRO A 85 -19.14 -3.99 11.21
CA PRO A 85 -19.69 -4.88 12.25
C PRO A 85 -21.05 -5.50 11.92
N PHE A 86 -21.80 -4.91 11.00
CA PHE A 86 -23.13 -5.37 10.61
C PHE A 86 -23.08 -6.45 9.50
N MET A 87 -21.91 -6.70 8.88
CA MET A 87 -21.73 -7.70 7.82
C MET A 87 -21.72 -9.15 8.32
N GLU A 88 -21.32 -9.41 9.57
CA GLU A 88 -21.40 -10.76 10.15
C GLU A 88 -22.86 -11.21 10.42
N MET A 89 -23.81 -10.28 10.43
CA MET A 89 -25.22 -10.54 10.76
C MET A 89 -26.11 -10.83 9.56
N PHE A 90 -25.60 -10.83 8.32
CA PHE A 90 -26.41 -11.20 7.14
C PHE A 90 -26.88 -12.66 7.19
N GLY A 91 -26.22 -13.52 7.97
CA GLY A 91 -26.69 -14.88 8.28
C GLY A 91 -27.85 -14.96 9.29
N GLN A 92 -28.28 -13.84 9.91
CA GLN A 92 -29.29 -13.81 10.98
C GLN A 92 -30.52 -12.93 10.69
N GLY A 93 -30.69 -12.41 9.46
CA GLY A 93 -31.97 -11.85 9.02
C GLY A 93 -32.29 -10.42 9.48
N PHE A 94 -31.30 -9.61 9.84
CA PHE A 94 -31.49 -8.16 10.00
C PHE A 94 -31.14 -7.44 8.71
N ASN A 95 -32.18 -6.95 8.03
CA ASN A 95 -32.09 -6.18 6.80
C ASN A 95 -31.69 -4.74 7.17
N THR A 96 -30.43 -4.35 6.94
CA THR A 96 -30.01 -2.95 7.08
C THR A 96 -30.57 -2.16 5.90
N VAL A 97 -31.64 -1.41 6.15
CA VAL A 97 -32.25 -0.51 5.17
C VAL A 97 -31.18 0.46 4.65
N GLY A 98 -30.73 0.27 3.41
CA GLY A 98 -29.81 1.17 2.70
C GLY A 98 -28.40 0.65 2.40
N ALA A 99 -28.03 -0.56 2.81
CA ALA A 99 -26.79 -1.20 2.34
C ALA A 99 -27.07 -1.94 1.03
N GLU A 100 -26.40 -1.57 -0.06
CA GLU A 100 -26.48 -2.33 -1.30
C GLU A 100 -25.83 -3.70 -1.07
N GLU A 101 -26.59 -4.78 -1.27
CA GLU A 101 -26.20 -6.17 -0.97
C GLU A 101 -24.97 -6.67 -1.74
N TYR A 102 -24.57 -5.94 -2.80
CA TYR A 102 -23.49 -6.30 -3.70
C TYR A 102 -22.18 -5.56 -3.43
N LEU A 103 -22.16 -4.66 -2.44
CA LEU A 103 -20.97 -3.88 -2.12
C LEU A 103 -20.13 -4.51 -1.00
N LEU A 104 -18.81 -4.37 -1.09
CA LEU A 104 -17.86 -4.75 -0.05
C LEU A 104 -17.86 -3.68 1.05
N HIS A 105 -18.65 -3.90 2.11
CA HIS A 105 -18.72 -2.98 3.26
C HIS A 105 -17.63 -3.27 4.29
N GLY A 106 -16.59 -2.45 4.27
CA GLY A 106 -15.49 -2.54 5.21
C GLY A 106 -14.44 -1.48 4.95
N THR A 107 -13.38 -1.53 5.75
CA THR A 107 -12.21 -0.69 5.57
C THR A 107 -10.99 -1.56 5.41
N TYR A 108 -9.94 -1.02 4.81
CA TYR A 108 -8.65 -1.66 4.78
C TYR A 108 -7.57 -0.72 5.29
N THR A 109 -6.56 -1.32 5.90
CA THR A 109 -5.44 -0.61 6.50
C THR A 109 -4.11 -1.26 6.14
N LEU A 110 -3.06 -0.44 6.00
CA LEU A 110 -1.71 -0.93 5.80
C LEU A 110 -1.23 -1.58 7.08
N ALA A 111 -1.15 -2.91 7.09
CA ALA A 111 -0.75 -3.69 8.24
C ALA A 111 0.76 -3.88 8.30
N ASN A 112 1.40 -4.08 7.15
CA ASN A 112 2.83 -4.33 7.08
C ASN A 112 3.48 -3.65 5.88
N LEU A 113 4.68 -3.12 6.11
CA LEU A 113 5.52 -2.52 5.10
C LEU A 113 6.98 -2.90 5.39
N THR A 114 7.57 -3.73 4.54
CA THR A 114 8.93 -4.24 4.71
C THR A 114 9.73 -4.18 3.42
N VAL A 115 11.06 -4.16 3.55
CA VAL A 115 11.99 -4.34 2.43
C VAL A 115 12.95 -5.46 2.79
N THR A 116 13.09 -6.46 1.93
CA THR A 116 13.94 -7.63 2.15
C THR A 116 14.98 -7.77 1.04
N ASN A 117 16.24 -7.97 1.39
CA ASN A 117 17.24 -8.41 0.43
C ASN A 117 17.15 -9.92 0.23
N VAL A 118 16.95 -10.36 -1.01
CA VAL A 118 16.73 -11.78 -1.33
C VAL A 118 17.97 -12.63 -1.07
N ALA A 119 19.17 -12.07 -1.30
CA ALA A 119 20.44 -12.78 -1.17
C ALA A 119 20.92 -12.84 0.28
N THR A 120 20.91 -11.72 1.00
CA THR A 120 21.44 -11.64 2.38
C THR A 120 20.39 -11.95 3.44
N LYS A 121 19.11 -11.98 3.08
CA LYS A 121 17.97 -12.10 4.01
C LYS A 121 17.87 -10.96 5.04
N GLU A 122 18.55 -9.84 4.80
CA GLU A 122 18.38 -8.62 5.60
C GLU A 122 16.96 -8.08 5.42
N ILE A 123 16.29 -7.76 6.53
CA ILE A 123 14.92 -7.26 6.54
C ILE A 123 14.87 -5.90 7.23
N PHE A 124 14.27 -4.93 6.54
CA PHE A 124 13.93 -3.61 7.04
C PHE A 124 12.42 -3.54 7.26
N ARG A 125 11.97 -3.05 8.42
CA ARG A 125 10.54 -2.95 8.76
C ARG A 125 10.14 -1.52 9.10
N ALA A 126 9.05 -1.02 8.53
CA ALA A 126 8.46 0.24 8.92
C ALA A 126 7.49 0.04 10.08
N ASN A 127 7.32 1.06 10.92
CA ASN A 127 6.28 1.07 11.94
C ASN A 127 4.96 1.59 11.36
N THR A 128 4.05 0.69 11.01
CA THR A 128 2.75 0.99 10.40
C THR A 128 1.66 1.37 11.41
N THR A 129 1.90 1.21 12.71
CA THR A 129 0.92 1.50 13.76
C THR A 129 1.17 2.85 14.43
N SER A 130 0.11 3.63 14.62
CA SER A 130 0.17 4.83 15.46
C SER A 130 -0.25 4.50 16.89
N HIS A 131 0.40 5.15 17.87
CA HIS A 131 0.10 4.93 19.29
C HIS A 131 -0.74 6.06 19.86
N PRO A 132 -1.72 5.77 20.75
CA PRO A 132 -2.43 6.82 21.50
C PRO A 132 -1.43 7.72 22.24
N GLY A 133 -1.48 9.03 21.97
CA GLY A 133 -0.57 10.02 22.56
C GLY A 133 0.70 10.32 21.74
N GLN A 134 0.89 9.68 20.58
CA GLN A 134 1.95 10.05 19.65
C GLN A 134 1.69 11.46 19.09
N LYS A 135 2.59 12.40 19.39
CA LYS A 135 2.42 13.83 19.03
C LYS A 135 2.42 14.09 17.51
N LYS A 136 3.04 13.21 16.73
CA LYS A 136 3.11 13.31 15.27
C LYS A 136 2.92 11.92 14.67
N LYS A 137 1.76 11.70 14.05
CA LYS A 137 1.44 10.50 13.27
C LYS A 137 1.99 10.69 11.85
N GLU A 138 2.71 9.70 11.34
CA GLU A 138 3.18 9.75 9.95
C GLU A 138 2.03 9.40 8.98
N PRO A 139 2.02 9.93 7.74
CA PRO A 139 0.88 9.79 6.82
C PRO A 139 0.48 8.36 6.44
N TYR A 140 1.42 7.43 6.56
CA TYR A 140 1.26 6.01 6.25
C TYR A 140 0.83 5.16 7.47
N GLN A 141 0.85 5.73 8.67
CA GLN A 141 0.43 5.02 9.88
C GLN A 141 -1.09 5.04 10.00
N ASP A 142 -1.69 3.94 10.46
CA ASP A 142 -3.14 3.73 10.56
C ASP A 142 -3.92 4.40 9.41
N THR A 143 -3.51 4.12 8.17
CA THR A 143 -4.26 4.52 6.98
C THR A 143 -5.55 3.72 6.97
N LEU A 144 -6.70 4.36 7.14
CA LEU A 144 -7.99 3.70 7.10
C LEU A 144 -8.73 4.14 5.83
N ILE A 145 -8.98 3.22 4.92
CA ILE A 145 -9.60 3.51 3.63
C ILE A 145 -10.82 2.61 3.48
N ARG A 146 -11.95 3.14 3.05
CA ARG A 146 -13.13 2.33 2.74
C ARG A 146 -12.83 1.44 1.54
N ALA A 147 -13.24 0.18 1.57
CA ALA A 147 -13.21 -0.67 0.38
C ALA A 147 -13.93 0.01 -0.80
N GLY A 148 -13.44 -0.22 -2.02
CA GLY A 148 -13.87 0.53 -3.21
C GLY A 148 -13.26 1.91 -3.37
N ASN A 149 -12.75 2.55 -2.33
CA ASN A 149 -12.04 3.83 -2.44
C ASN A 149 -10.53 3.63 -2.59
N TYR A 150 -9.84 4.68 -3.01
CA TYR A 150 -8.39 4.71 -3.10
C TYR A 150 -7.79 5.72 -2.14
N TYR A 151 -6.54 5.48 -1.75
CA TYR A 151 -5.73 6.42 -1.01
C TYR A 151 -4.94 7.31 -1.96
N ILE A 152 -4.79 8.59 -1.60
CA ILE A 152 -3.87 9.51 -2.27
C ILE A 152 -3.16 10.39 -1.25
N CYS A 153 -1.85 10.55 -1.38
CA CYS A 153 -1.05 11.48 -0.59
C CYS A 153 -0.10 12.26 -1.49
N GLN A 154 -0.50 13.50 -1.84
CA GLN A 154 0.27 14.38 -2.73
C GLN A 154 1.55 14.93 -2.09
N SER A 155 1.60 14.99 -0.76
CA SER A 155 2.82 15.36 -0.02
C SER A 155 3.82 14.21 0.07
N GLY A 156 3.41 13.01 -0.33
CA GLY A 156 4.25 11.84 -0.31
C GLY A 156 4.46 11.22 1.08
N TRP A 157 5.20 10.12 1.08
CA TRP A 157 5.63 9.40 2.27
C TRP A 157 7.14 9.49 2.44
N ASN A 158 7.58 9.81 3.65
CA ASN A 158 8.96 9.65 4.09
C ASN A 158 8.96 8.64 5.24
N VAL A 159 9.19 7.37 4.90
CA VAL A 159 9.00 6.24 5.80
C VAL A 159 10.36 5.81 6.35
N THR A 160 10.51 5.84 7.67
CA THR A 160 11.68 5.24 8.32
C THR A 160 11.48 3.74 8.47
N PHE A 161 12.48 2.96 8.03
CA PHE A 161 12.55 1.53 8.25
C PHE A 161 13.71 1.19 9.20
N TYR A 162 13.47 0.20 10.06
CA TYR A 162 14.45 -0.31 10.99
C TYR A 162 14.93 -1.68 10.51
N GLY A 163 16.23 -1.78 10.26
CA GLY A 163 16.92 -3.04 10.00
C GLY A 163 17.73 -3.50 11.21
N GLU A 164 18.36 -4.67 11.13
CA GLU A 164 19.15 -5.22 12.23
C GLU A 164 20.43 -4.42 12.52
N LYS A 165 21.06 -3.90 11.46
CA LYS A 165 22.35 -3.18 11.55
C LYS A 165 22.25 -1.71 11.18
N TYR A 166 21.40 -1.39 10.21
CA TYR A 166 21.25 -0.04 9.68
C TYR A 166 19.78 0.33 9.59
N ASN A 167 19.51 1.63 9.61
CA ASN A 167 18.19 2.16 9.28
C ASN A 167 18.14 2.49 7.79
N ALA A 168 16.93 2.49 7.26
CA ALA A 168 16.67 2.90 5.89
C ALA A 168 15.51 3.88 5.83
N THR A 169 15.36 4.53 4.70
CA THR A 169 14.27 5.47 4.45
C THR A 169 13.72 5.24 3.06
N LEU A 170 12.40 5.17 2.96
CA LEU A 170 11.69 5.20 1.68
C LEU A 170 11.13 6.60 1.48
N VAL A 171 11.41 7.17 0.32
CA VAL A 171 10.83 8.44 -0.12
C VAL A 171 9.95 8.17 -1.33
N LEU A 172 8.66 8.48 -1.18
CA LEU A 172 7.66 8.49 -2.25
C LEU A 172 7.12 9.91 -2.31
N GLU A 173 7.37 10.69 -3.36
CA GLU A 173 6.99 12.11 -3.40
C GLU A 173 5.47 12.34 -3.54
N SER A 174 4.79 11.38 -4.16
CA SER A 174 3.34 11.26 -4.25
C SER A 174 3.04 9.78 -4.16
N ILE A 175 1.86 9.40 -3.68
CA ILE A 175 1.45 8.01 -3.74
C ILE A 175 -0.04 7.92 -3.92
N LYS A 176 -0.45 6.94 -4.73
CA LYS A 176 -1.83 6.56 -4.90
C LYS A 176 -1.94 5.04 -4.90
N PHE A 177 -2.88 4.47 -4.15
CA PHE A 177 -3.15 3.04 -4.22
C PHE A 177 -4.61 2.72 -3.91
N GLN A 178 -5.09 1.63 -4.50
CA GLN A 178 -6.38 1.03 -4.20
C GLN A 178 -6.16 -0.45 -3.98
N ALA A 179 -6.71 -0.96 -2.88
CA ALA A 179 -6.82 -2.38 -2.59
C ALA A 179 -8.28 -2.68 -2.26
N PHE A 180 -8.72 -3.92 -2.48
CA PHE A 180 -10.10 -4.34 -2.20
C PHE A 180 -11.13 -3.48 -2.95
N PRO A 181 -11.14 -3.52 -4.30
CA PRO A 181 -12.18 -2.86 -5.08
C PRO A 181 -13.54 -3.44 -4.72
N ASP A 182 -14.55 -2.57 -4.75
CA ASP A 182 -15.91 -2.89 -4.35
C ASP A 182 -16.69 -3.53 -5.52
N ILE A 183 -16.70 -2.86 -6.67
CA ILE A 183 -17.27 -3.38 -7.92
C ILE A 183 -16.21 -3.38 -9.02
N GLY A 184 -16.00 -4.55 -9.62
CA GLY A 184 -15.13 -4.71 -10.78
C GLY A 184 -13.64 -4.54 -10.46
N PRO A 185 -12.80 -4.23 -11.48
CA PRO A 185 -11.37 -4.09 -11.28
C PRO A 185 -11.02 -2.79 -10.55
N ALA A 186 -10.00 -2.84 -9.70
CA ALA A 186 -9.37 -1.65 -9.13
C ALA A 186 -8.82 -0.77 -10.27
N ASN A 187 -9.22 0.49 -10.26
CA ASN A 187 -9.02 1.43 -11.36
C ASN A 187 -8.97 2.89 -10.87
N PHE A 188 -8.81 3.09 -9.57
CA PHE A 188 -8.91 4.38 -8.89
C PHE A 188 -10.26 5.11 -9.07
N SER A 189 -11.32 4.39 -9.46
CA SER A 189 -12.68 4.87 -9.35
C SER A 189 -13.23 4.47 -7.98
N GLY A 190 -13.68 5.46 -7.23
CA GLY A 190 -14.24 5.34 -5.89
C GLY A 190 -14.86 6.69 -5.51
N TYR A 191 -15.93 6.68 -4.73
CA TYR A 191 -16.61 7.89 -4.27
C TYR A 191 -15.83 8.46 -3.08
N GLY A 192 -14.96 9.44 -3.35
CA GLY A 192 -14.21 10.19 -2.34
C GLY A 192 -15.08 11.04 -1.44
#